data_AF-W1WMB5-F1
#
_entry.id   AF-W1WMB5-F1
#
_cell.length_a   1.000
_cell.length_b   1.000
_cell.length_c   1.000
_cell.angle_alpha   90.00
_cell.angle_beta   90.00
_cell.angle_gamma   90.00
#
_symmetry.space_group_name_H-M   'P 1'
#
loop_
_entity.id
_entity.type
_entity.pdbx_description
1 polymer ?
#
loop_
_entity_poly.entity_id
_entity_poly.type
_entity_poly.pdbx_seq_one_letter_code
_entity_poly.pdbx_strand_id
1 'polypeptide(L)'
;QSAWQSTGGQSVGTVLGHGAYQAPDWTADWLHKEVSVMFDIKSQEAFGVLYDQLGPVQQAAVKEVVKKEYLGSAVREDGTVVLSPERITAMNLTGRYFVELYGDNPDLTLTRDHFAMKDNTLPELQDRIDMARFFFWTTWMASTQRPGTDATYTNNWPHEPLLDHNPTPESIAWSV
;
A
#
# COMPACT_ATOMS: atom_id res chain seq x y z
N GLN A 1 6.20 5.24 -13.16
CA GLN A 1 7.07 4.07 -13.38
C GLN A 1 8.49 4.46 -13.80
N SER A 2 8.69 5.24 -14.86
CA SER A 2 10.06 5.60 -15.33
C SER A 2 10.93 6.28 -14.27
N ALA A 3 10.33 7.14 -13.44
CA ALA A 3 10.99 7.75 -12.28
C ALA A 3 11.49 6.72 -11.23
N TRP A 4 10.77 5.62 -11.03
CA TRP A 4 11.25 4.52 -10.17
C TRP A 4 12.43 3.79 -10.82
N GLN A 5 12.35 3.51 -12.12
CA GLN A 5 13.41 2.82 -12.86
C GLN A 5 14.73 3.62 -12.84
N SER A 6 14.69 4.95 -12.91
CA SER A 6 15.89 5.79 -12.88
C SER A 6 16.67 5.71 -11.56
N THR A 7 16.02 5.28 -10.47
CA THR A 7 16.68 5.07 -9.16
C THR A 7 17.43 3.74 -9.05
N GLY A 8 17.37 2.88 -10.08
CA GLY A 8 17.85 1.49 -10.05
C GLY A 8 16.71 0.46 -10.03
N GLY A 9 15.47 0.90 -9.83
CA GLY A 9 14.28 0.06 -9.90
C GLY A 9 14.33 -1.11 -8.91
N GLN A 10 14.34 -2.33 -9.45
CA GLN A 10 14.41 -3.57 -8.67
C GLN A 10 15.77 -3.81 -8.00
N SER A 11 16.80 -2.99 -8.25
CA SER A 11 18.09 -3.14 -7.56
C SER A 11 18.11 -2.50 -6.17
N VAL A 12 17.09 -1.70 -5.81
CA VAL A 12 17.01 -1.00 -4.52
C VAL A 12 16.17 -1.80 -3.52
N GLY A 13 14.95 -2.15 -3.93
CA GLY A 13 14.00 -2.98 -3.18
C GLY A 13 13.16 -3.80 -4.14
N THR A 14 12.02 -4.31 -3.68
CA THR A 14 11.09 -5.04 -4.54
C THR A 14 9.82 -4.24 -4.86
N VAL A 15 9.21 -4.56 -5.99
CA VAL A 15 7.85 -4.16 -6.35
C VAL A 15 7.14 -5.42 -6.80
N LEU A 16 5.94 -5.67 -6.29
CA LEU A 16 5.19 -6.90 -6.59
C LEU A 16 6.00 -8.19 -6.33
N GLY A 17 6.83 -8.19 -5.28
CA GLY A 17 7.62 -9.33 -4.83
C GLY A 17 8.91 -9.59 -5.61
N HIS A 18 9.25 -8.76 -6.61
CA HIS A 18 10.43 -8.95 -7.45
C HIS A 18 11.45 -7.82 -7.27
N GLY A 19 12.67 -8.16 -6.90
CA GLY A 19 13.82 -7.24 -6.80
C GLY A 19 14.82 -7.60 -5.71
N ALA A 20 15.48 -6.58 -5.16
CA ALA A 20 16.46 -6.69 -4.08
C ALA A 20 15.79 -6.74 -2.69
N TYR A 21 16.50 -7.27 -1.69
CA TYR A 21 15.95 -7.60 -0.37
C TYR A 21 16.45 -6.74 0.80
N GLN A 22 17.21 -5.67 0.53
CA GLN A 22 17.69 -4.77 1.58
C GLN A 22 16.66 -3.71 1.94
N ALA A 23 16.14 -2.98 0.94
CA ALA A 23 14.95 -2.15 1.10
C ALA A 23 13.70 -3.04 1.06
N PRO A 24 12.55 -2.57 1.58
CA PRO A 24 11.33 -3.36 1.62
C PRO A 24 10.72 -3.57 0.22
N ASP A 25 9.64 -4.35 0.19
CA ASP A 25 8.73 -4.33 -0.95
C ASP A 25 7.86 -3.07 -0.90
N TRP A 26 7.98 -2.21 -1.91
CA TRP A 26 7.26 -0.94 -1.94
C TRP A 26 5.75 -1.10 -2.11
N THR A 27 5.29 -2.17 -2.75
CA THR A 27 3.85 -2.46 -2.88
C THR A 27 3.27 -2.88 -1.53
N ALA A 28 3.97 -3.77 -0.81
CA ALA A 28 3.52 -4.26 0.49
C ALA A 28 3.67 -3.20 1.61
N ASP A 29 4.78 -2.46 1.65
CA ASP A 29 5.00 -1.42 2.65
C ASP A 29 4.01 -0.26 2.47
N TRP A 30 3.72 0.14 1.22
CA TRP A 30 2.65 1.10 0.95
C TRP A 30 1.30 0.56 1.42
N LEU A 31 0.94 -0.69 1.08
CA LEU A 31 -0.34 -1.29 1.43
C LEU A 31 -0.56 -1.24 2.95
N HIS A 32 0.43 -1.72 3.71
CA HIS A 32 0.31 -1.78 5.15
C HIS A 32 0.14 -0.38 5.78
N LYS A 33 0.91 0.61 5.32
CA LYS A 33 0.82 1.99 5.81
C LYS A 33 -0.52 2.64 5.46
N GLU A 34 -0.96 2.53 4.21
CA GLU A 34 -2.24 3.09 3.75
C GLU A 34 -3.42 2.47 4.51
N VAL A 35 -3.44 1.14 4.65
CA VAL A 35 -4.50 0.43 5.37
C VAL A 35 -4.49 0.78 6.86
N SER A 36 -3.32 0.85 7.50
CA SER A 36 -3.24 1.24 8.92
C SER A 36 -3.81 2.64 9.15
N VAL A 37 -3.51 3.60 8.27
CA VAL A 37 -4.10 4.94 8.33
C VAL A 37 -5.61 4.90 8.12
N MET A 38 -6.11 4.09 7.18
CA MET A 38 -7.56 3.92 6.99
C MET A 38 -8.26 3.31 8.20
N PHE A 39 -7.62 2.35 8.88
CA PHE A 39 -8.11 1.78 10.12
C PHE A 39 -8.23 2.84 11.22
N ASP A 40 -7.23 3.70 11.38
CA ASP A 40 -7.29 4.80 12.34
C ASP A 40 -8.35 5.84 11.98
N ILE A 41 -8.47 6.22 10.70
CA ILE A 41 -9.52 7.14 10.23
C ILE A 41 -10.91 6.57 10.57
N LYS A 42 -11.18 5.32 10.20
CA LYS A 42 -12.49 4.70 10.44
C LYS A 42 -12.78 4.45 11.92
N SER A 43 -11.75 4.17 12.72
CA SER A 43 -11.86 4.04 14.18
C SER A 43 -12.22 5.38 14.82
N GLN A 44 -11.55 6.46 14.40
CA GLN A 44 -11.81 7.80 14.89
C GLN A 44 -13.21 8.29 14.50
N GLU A 45 -13.65 8.05 13.26
CA GLU A 45 -14.99 8.40 12.77
C GLU A 45 -16.11 7.69 13.54
N ALA A 46 -15.95 6.39 13.81
CA ALA A 46 -17.00 5.58 14.42
C ALA A 46 -17.00 5.62 15.94
N PHE A 47 -15.84 5.72 16.57
CA PHE A 47 -15.65 5.50 18.01
C PHE A 47 -14.84 6.58 18.73
N GLY A 48 -14.25 7.54 18.00
CA GLY A 48 -13.51 8.65 18.58
C GLY A 48 -12.13 8.31 19.14
N VAL A 49 -11.61 7.11 18.86
CA VAL A 49 -10.30 6.63 19.31
C VAL A 49 -9.56 5.92 18.16
N LEU A 50 -8.25 5.74 18.31
CA LEU A 50 -7.41 5.00 17.36
C LEU A 50 -7.73 3.51 17.36
N TYR A 51 -7.35 2.80 16.30
CA TYR A 51 -7.71 1.39 16.12
C TYR A 51 -7.17 0.47 17.22
N ASP A 52 -5.99 0.79 17.75
CA ASP A 52 -5.32 0.04 18.82
C ASP A 52 -6.02 0.15 20.19
N GLN A 53 -6.89 1.16 20.36
CA GLN A 53 -7.67 1.41 21.57
C GLN A 53 -9.05 0.75 21.54
N LEU A 54 -9.44 0.18 20.40
CA LEU A 54 -10.74 -0.47 20.24
C LEU A 54 -10.80 -1.85 20.89
N GLY A 55 -11.97 -2.20 21.42
CA GLY A 55 -12.27 -3.57 21.83
C GLY A 55 -12.45 -4.49 20.61
N PRO A 56 -12.34 -5.83 20.77
CA PRO A 56 -12.34 -6.78 19.65
C PRO A 56 -13.57 -6.68 18.72
N VAL A 57 -14.74 -6.40 19.27
CA VAL A 57 -15.98 -6.23 18.48
C VAL A 57 -15.92 -4.97 17.61
N GLN A 58 -15.39 -3.88 18.14
CA GLN A 58 -15.22 -2.63 17.39
C GLN A 58 -14.14 -2.78 16.33
N GLN A 59 -13.03 -3.46 16.65
CA GLN A 59 -11.99 -3.78 15.68
C GLN A 59 -12.53 -4.59 14.50
N ALA A 60 -13.34 -5.62 14.76
CA ALA A 60 -13.98 -6.40 13.71
C ALA A 60 -14.90 -5.55 12.83
N ALA A 61 -15.68 -4.63 13.42
CA ALA A 61 -16.54 -3.72 12.67
C ALA A 61 -15.75 -2.79 11.76
N VAL A 62 -14.66 -2.18 12.26
CA VAL A 62 -13.76 -1.33 11.46
C VAL A 62 -13.12 -2.14 10.33
N LYS A 63 -12.60 -3.32 10.64
CA LYS A 63 -11.95 -4.21 9.66
C LYS A 63 -12.87 -4.52 8.49
N GLU A 64 -14.13 -4.87 8.74
CA GLU A 64 -15.08 -5.18 7.66
C GLU A 64 -15.40 -3.97 6.77
N VAL A 65 -15.50 -2.77 7.36
CA VAL A 65 -15.69 -1.53 6.59
C VAL A 65 -14.48 -1.25 5.69
N VAL A 66 -13.27 -1.32 6.23
CA VAL A 66 -12.04 -1.06 5.46
C VAL A 66 -11.85 -2.12 4.38
N LYS A 67 -12.05 -3.41 4.69
CA LYS A 67 -11.98 -4.50 3.70
C LYS A 67 -12.89 -4.24 2.51
N LYS A 68 -14.15 -3.88 2.77
CA LYS A 68 -15.12 -3.59 1.70
C LYS A 68 -14.67 -2.43 0.81
N GLU A 69 -14.03 -1.42 1.38
CA GLU A 69 -13.53 -0.26 0.65
C GLU A 69 -12.31 -0.57 -0.24
N TYR A 70 -11.41 -1.42 0.23
CA TYR A 70 -10.23 -1.83 -0.55
C TYR A 70 -10.60 -2.86 -1.62
N LEU A 71 -11.17 -3.99 -1.21
CA LEU A 71 -11.48 -5.12 -2.08
C LEU A 71 -12.55 -4.77 -3.11
N GLY A 72 -13.53 -3.94 -2.73
CA GLY A 72 -14.65 -3.52 -3.58
C GLY A 72 -14.33 -2.34 -4.51
N SER A 73 -13.10 -1.83 -4.55
CA SER A 73 -12.70 -0.84 -5.54
C SER A 73 -12.82 -1.41 -6.97
N ALA A 74 -13.06 -0.57 -7.97
CA ALA A 74 -13.21 -1.05 -9.34
C ALA A 74 -12.89 0.05 -10.36
N VAL A 75 -12.45 -0.39 -11.54
CA VAL A 75 -12.37 0.45 -12.74
C VAL A 75 -13.79 0.61 -13.28
N ARG A 76 -14.22 1.86 -13.47
CA ARG A 76 -15.50 2.22 -14.08
C ARG A 76 -15.43 2.07 -15.60
N GLU A 77 -16.60 2.14 -16.25
CA GLU A 77 -16.70 2.03 -17.72
C GLU A 77 -15.86 3.07 -18.47
N ASP A 78 -15.65 4.25 -17.87
CA ASP A 78 -14.82 5.33 -18.42
C ASP A 78 -13.31 5.17 -18.15
N GLY A 79 -12.90 4.03 -17.58
CA GLY A 79 -11.51 3.74 -17.26
C GLY A 79 -11.01 4.41 -15.96
N THR A 80 -11.88 5.08 -15.20
CA THR A 80 -11.50 5.75 -13.95
C THR A 80 -11.65 4.84 -12.73
N VAL A 81 -10.85 5.10 -11.71
CA VAL A 81 -11.04 4.56 -10.35
C VAL A 81 -11.39 5.73 -9.45
N VAL A 82 -12.42 5.56 -8.62
CA VAL A 82 -12.83 6.57 -7.63
C VAL A 82 -12.62 6.02 -6.23
N LEU A 83 -11.90 6.79 -5.43
CA LEU A 83 -11.61 6.50 -4.04
C LEU A 83 -12.50 7.37 -3.14
N SER A 84 -12.76 6.91 -1.92
CA SER A 84 -13.42 7.74 -0.91
C SER A 84 -12.52 8.93 -0.52
N PRO A 85 -13.09 10.01 0.05
CA PRO A 85 -12.29 11.09 0.63
C PRO A 85 -11.30 10.60 1.70
N GLU A 86 -11.70 9.60 2.49
CA GLU A 86 -10.88 9.01 3.54
C GLU A 86 -9.67 8.26 2.95
N ARG A 87 -9.89 7.45 1.92
CA ARG A 87 -8.80 6.73 1.24
C ARG A 87 -7.88 7.67 0.46
N ILE A 88 -8.40 8.77 -0.08
CA ILE A 88 -7.56 9.84 -0.64
C ILE A 88 -6.66 10.43 0.45
N THR A 89 -7.20 10.64 1.66
CA THR A 89 -6.44 11.14 2.80
C THR A 89 -5.34 10.16 3.21
N ALA A 90 -5.66 8.87 3.35
CA ALA A 90 -4.70 7.82 3.66
C ALA A 90 -3.61 7.69 2.58
N MET A 91 -4.00 7.66 1.31
CA MET A 91 -3.09 7.63 0.16
C MET A 91 -2.13 8.82 0.17
N ASN A 92 -2.62 10.04 0.46
CA ASN A 92 -1.79 11.24 0.48
C ASN A 92 -0.79 11.23 1.65
N LEU A 93 -1.21 10.78 2.83
CA LEU A 93 -0.31 10.64 4.00
C LEU A 93 0.78 9.60 3.73
N THR A 94 0.43 8.43 3.20
CA THR A 94 1.39 7.40 2.82
C THR A 94 2.31 7.88 1.68
N GLY A 95 1.76 8.54 0.66
CA GLY A 95 2.54 9.08 -0.45
C GLY A 95 3.57 10.12 -0.02
N ARG A 96 3.23 10.97 0.95
CA ARG A 96 4.16 11.94 1.53
C ARG A 96 5.38 11.25 2.15
N TYR A 97 5.18 10.15 2.89
CA TYR A 97 6.30 9.37 3.44
C TYR A 97 7.27 8.90 2.34
N PHE A 98 6.78 8.35 1.23
CA PHE A 98 7.64 7.88 0.14
C PHE A 98 8.33 9.03 -0.62
N VAL A 99 7.66 10.17 -0.77
CA VAL A 99 8.26 11.38 -1.35
C VAL A 99 9.39 11.91 -0.46
N GLU A 100 9.24 11.85 0.86
CA GLU A 100 10.29 12.27 1.80
C GLU A 100 11.42 11.22 1.90
N LEU A 101 11.09 9.92 1.88
CA LEU A 101 12.05 8.82 1.96
C LEU A 101 13.04 8.85 0.79
N TYR A 102 12.55 9.08 -0.44
CA TYR A 102 13.40 9.16 -1.62
C TYR A 102 14.10 10.51 -1.81
N GLY A 103 13.77 11.50 -0.98
CA GLY A 103 14.43 12.80 -0.93
C GLY A 103 15.56 12.84 0.10
N ASP A 104 15.72 13.98 0.74
CA ASP A 104 16.79 14.32 1.68
C ASP A 104 16.27 14.72 3.07
N ASN A 105 15.03 14.32 3.43
CA ASN A 105 14.47 14.61 4.76
C ASN A 105 15.40 14.05 5.86
N PRO A 106 15.98 14.89 6.75
CA PRO A 106 16.93 14.43 7.77
C PRO A 106 16.31 13.47 8.79
N ASP A 107 14.99 13.53 9.00
CA ASP A 107 14.29 12.63 9.92
C ASP A 107 14.30 11.17 9.43
N LEU A 108 14.55 10.97 8.13
CA LEU A 108 14.56 9.66 7.48
C LEU A 108 15.98 9.17 7.10
N THR A 109 17.04 9.85 7.55
CA THR A 109 18.43 9.45 7.24
C THR A 109 18.73 8.02 7.72
N LEU A 110 18.41 7.70 8.99
CA LEU A 110 18.63 6.36 9.52
C LEU A 110 17.78 5.29 8.80
N THR A 111 16.57 5.65 8.37
CA THR A 111 15.73 4.75 7.57
C THR A 111 16.36 4.46 6.21
N ARG A 112 16.89 5.50 5.53
CA ARG A 112 17.61 5.31 4.27
C ARG A 112 18.88 4.46 4.45
N ASP A 113 19.64 4.68 5.52
CA ASP A 113 20.81 3.86 5.85
C ASP A 113 20.44 2.38 6.02
N HIS A 114 19.38 2.07 6.78
CA HIS A 114 18.89 0.71 6.94
C HIS A 114 18.42 0.08 5.62
N PHE A 115 17.89 0.87 4.70
CA PHE A 115 17.48 0.42 3.36
C PHE A 115 18.62 0.44 2.34
N ALA A 116 19.85 0.80 2.75
CA ALA A 116 21.00 1.04 1.87
C ALA A 116 20.70 2.01 0.71
N MET A 117 19.86 3.00 0.97
CA MET A 117 19.52 4.08 0.05
C MET A 117 20.44 5.27 0.32
N LYS A 118 20.93 5.92 -0.75
CA LYS A 118 21.64 7.19 -0.59
C LYS A 118 20.65 8.31 -0.22
N ASP A 119 21.13 9.33 0.49
CA ASP A 119 20.39 10.58 0.60
C ASP A 119 20.08 11.14 -0.79
N ASN A 120 18.90 11.72 -0.93
CA ASN A 120 18.42 12.28 -2.19
C ASN A 120 18.46 11.27 -3.35
N THR A 121 17.96 10.04 -3.08
CA THR A 121 17.93 8.93 -4.06
C THR A 121 17.29 9.35 -5.39
N LEU A 122 16.22 10.15 -5.34
CA LEU A 122 15.57 10.73 -6.51
C LEU A 122 15.42 12.25 -6.32
N PRO A 123 16.32 13.07 -6.88
CA PRO A 123 16.40 14.51 -6.56
C PRO A 123 15.19 15.36 -6.92
N GLU A 124 14.58 15.09 -8.07
CA GLU A 124 13.47 15.90 -8.57
C GLU A 124 12.16 15.58 -7.84
N LEU A 125 11.53 16.59 -7.25
CA LEU A 125 10.29 16.42 -6.48
C LEU A 125 9.17 15.82 -7.32
N GLN A 126 9.03 16.26 -8.57
CA GLN A 126 7.98 15.77 -9.46
C GLN A 126 8.17 14.27 -9.77
N ASP A 127 9.41 13.82 -9.97
CA ASP A 127 9.71 12.40 -10.19
C ASP A 127 9.38 11.57 -8.95
N ARG A 128 9.64 12.09 -7.74
CA ARG A 128 9.23 11.43 -6.48
C ARG A 128 7.71 11.29 -6.37
N ILE A 129 6.96 12.31 -6.76
CA ILE A 129 5.49 12.27 -6.80
C ILE A 129 5.00 11.23 -7.82
N ASP A 130 5.59 11.18 -9.01
CA ASP A 130 5.19 10.23 -10.06
C ASP A 130 5.60 8.78 -9.74
N MET A 131 6.68 8.60 -8.99
CA MET A 131 7.06 7.32 -8.40
C MET A 131 6.05 6.90 -7.31
N ALA A 132 5.67 7.79 -6.39
CA ALA A 132 4.67 7.50 -5.36
C ALA A 132 3.32 7.10 -5.98
N ARG A 133 2.88 7.77 -7.05
CA ARG A 133 1.68 7.38 -7.83
C ARG A 133 1.80 5.97 -8.43
N PHE A 134 2.98 5.59 -8.88
CA PHE A 134 3.23 4.23 -9.36
C PHE A 134 3.16 3.20 -8.24
N PHE A 135 3.73 3.47 -7.07
CA PHE A 135 3.61 2.58 -5.90
C PHE A 135 2.15 2.42 -5.48
N PHE A 136 1.41 3.53 -5.37
CA PHE A 136 -0.04 3.49 -5.13
C PHE A 136 -0.76 2.60 -6.14
N TRP A 137 -0.48 2.74 -7.44
CA TRP A 137 -1.12 1.90 -8.46
C TRP A 137 -0.83 0.40 -8.27
N THR A 138 0.42 0.03 -7.96
CA THR A 138 0.76 -1.38 -7.67
C THR A 138 0.01 -1.91 -6.45
N THR A 139 -0.15 -1.08 -5.42
CA THR A 139 -0.87 -1.41 -4.20
C THR A 139 -2.38 -1.50 -4.42
N TRP A 140 -2.95 -0.60 -5.22
CA TRP A 140 -4.35 -0.66 -5.60
C TRP A 140 -4.66 -1.97 -6.33
N MET A 141 -3.82 -2.37 -7.30
CA MET A 141 -3.99 -3.68 -7.95
C MET A 141 -3.87 -4.83 -6.95
N ALA A 142 -2.91 -4.75 -6.02
CA ALA A 142 -2.68 -5.80 -5.04
C ALA A 142 -3.82 -5.97 -4.02
N SER A 143 -4.63 -4.93 -3.81
CA SER A 143 -5.68 -4.87 -2.78
C SER A 143 -7.11 -4.79 -3.33
N THR A 144 -7.29 -4.95 -4.63
CA THR A 144 -8.60 -4.85 -5.30
C THR A 144 -8.97 -6.18 -5.94
N GLN A 145 -10.18 -6.67 -5.70
CA GLN A 145 -10.69 -7.91 -6.30
C GLN A 145 -10.86 -7.76 -7.82
N ARG A 146 -10.57 -8.83 -8.56
CA ARG A 146 -10.86 -8.87 -10.00
C ARG A 146 -12.37 -8.99 -10.20
N PRO A 147 -12.93 -8.37 -11.26
CA PRO A 147 -14.34 -8.52 -11.59
C PRO A 147 -14.77 -10.00 -11.67
N GLY A 148 -15.80 -10.37 -10.91
CA GLY A 148 -16.36 -11.72 -10.90
C GLY A 148 -15.53 -12.76 -10.13
N THR A 149 -14.57 -12.37 -9.30
CA THR A 149 -13.78 -13.29 -8.47
C THR A 149 -13.60 -12.76 -7.05
N ASP A 150 -13.29 -13.64 -6.10
CA ASP A 150 -12.98 -13.26 -4.71
C ASP A 150 -11.47 -12.99 -4.48
N ALA A 151 -10.65 -13.04 -5.53
CA ALA A 151 -9.22 -12.84 -5.47
C ALA A 151 -8.80 -11.45 -6.00
N THR A 152 -7.77 -10.84 -5.40
CA THR A 152 -7.18 -9.61 -5.94
C THR A 152 -6.47 -9.83 -7.28
N TYR A 153 -6.13 -8.75 -8.00
CA TYR A 153 -5.41 -8.88 -9.29
C TYR A 153 -4.11 -9.69 -9.16
N THR A 154 -3.49 -9.68 -7.97
CA THR A 154 -2.25 -10.38 -7.62
C THR A 154 -2.48 -11.70 -6.89
N ASN A 155 -3.70 -12.26 -6.93
CA ASN A 155 -4.09 -13.49 -6.21
C ASN A 155 -3.86 -13.40 -4.69
N ASN A 156 -4.34 -12.31 -4.08
CA ASN A 156 -4.25 -12.02 -2.65
C ASN A 156 -2.82 -11.82 -2.11
N TRP A 157 -1.84 -11.61 -2.99
CA TRP A 157 -0.53 -11.12 -2.59
C TRP A 157 -0.56 -9.57 -2.46
N PRO A 158 0.12 -8.95 -1.48
CA PRO A 158 0.92 -9.56 -0.41
C PRO A 158 0.04 -10.01 0.77
N HIS A 159 0.59 -10.85 1.65
CA HIS A 159 -0.07 -11.22 2.90
C HIS A 159 -0.27 -9.98 3.78
N GLU A 160 -1.53 -9.62 3.98
CA GLU A 160 -1.98 -8.44 4.74
C GLU A 160 -3.20 -8.84 5.59
N PRO A 161 -2.99 -9.22 6.86
CA PRO A 161 -4.06 -9.66 7.76
C PRO A 161 -5.15 -8.62 8.01
N LEU A 162 -4.87 -7.33 7.86
CA LEU A 162 -5.89 -6.29 8.00
C LEU A 162 -6.95 -6.37 6.88
N LEU A 163 -6.58 -6.90 5.71
CA LEU A 163 -7.50 -7.09 4.58
C LEU A 163 -7.92 -8.55 4.36
N ASP A 164 -7.51 -9.48 5.22
CA ASP A 164 -7.67 -10.93 5.03
C ASP A 164 -7.06 -11.44 3.71
N HIS A 165 -5.94 -10.85 3.30
CA HIS A 165 -5.13 -11.34 2.20
C HIS A 165 -4.46 -12.66 2.58
N ASN A 166 -5.20 -13.75 2.40
CA ASN A 166 -4.76 -15.13 2.58
C ASN A 166 -4.57 -15.80 1.21
N PRO A 167 -3.76 -16.88 1.13
CA PRO A 167 -3.65 -17.69 -0.08
C PRO A 167 -5.04 -18.10 -0.60
N THR A 168 -5.26 -17.97 -1.91
CA THR A 168 -6.52 -18.41 -2.52
C THR A 168 -6.69 -19.92 -2.41
N PRO A 169 -7.93 -20.44 -2.42
CA PRO A 169 -8.18 -21.88 -2.42
C PRO A 169 -7.43 -22.61 -3.55
N GLU A 170 -7.39 -22.04 -4.75
CA GLU A 170 -6.68 -22.61 -5.90
C GLU A 170 -5.16 -22.63 -5.68
N SER A 171 -4.59 -21.61 -5.03
CA SER A 171 -3.16 -21.57 -4.70
C SER A 171 -2.79 -22.73 -3.78
N ILE A 172 -3.63 -23.04 -2.79
CA ILE A 172 -3.45 -24.19 -1.91
C ILE A 172 -3.60 -25.50 -2.68
N ALA A 173 -4.67 -25.64 -3.48
CA ALA A 173 -4.98 -26.85 -4.21
C ALA A 173 -3.88 -27.26 -5.22
N TRP A 174 -3.24 -26.30 -5.88
CA TRP A 174 -2.18 -26.56 -6.86
C TRP A 174 -0.78 -26.65 -6.26
N SER A 175 -0.62 -26.42 -4.95
CA SER A 175 0.67 -26.52 -4.25
C SER A 175 0.92 -27.89 -3.57
N VAL A 176 -0.11 -28.75 -3.50
CA VAL A 176 -0.08 -30.11 -2.92
C VAL A 176 -0.12 -31.15 -4.03
#